data_AF-A0A346N1A3-F1
#
_entry.id   AF-A0A346N1A3-F1
#
_cell.length_a   1.000
_cell.length_b   1.000
_cell.length_c   1.000
_cell.angle_alpha   90.00
_cell.angle_beta   90.00
_cell.angle_gamma   90.00
#
_symmetry.space_group_name_H-M   'P 1'
#
loop_
_entity.id
_entity.type
_entity.pdbx_description
1 polymer ?
#
loop_
_entity_poly.entity_id
_entity_poly.type
_entity_poly.pdbx_seq_one_letter_code
_entity_poly.pdbx_strand_id
1 'polypeptide(L)'
;MIHRCLGVSLALLLGACAMAPSQPIAAADRERDRRAILAMAGEYEVQFRFDETVVLQTDYQPHAPHTTLGREFVEVLAAGGPRALVRERGLNIYTRLQGHDFGPGREYQRKTRAYWAAMRGVWAELLSRNPRVALREEVDETPHYMAVLAQANDLANKPLGDAELRGKVREVLGPYLVLENAAPK
;
A
#
# COMPACT_ATOMS: atom_id res chain seq x y z
N MET A 1 -2.81 -68.72 -37.37
CA MET A 1 -2.71 -67.25 -37.24
C MET A 1 -2.75 -66.92 -35.75
N ILE A 2 -1.61 -66.50 -35.19
CA ILE A 2 -1.45 -66.13 -33.78
C ILE A 2 -1.45 -64.60 -33.74
N HIS A 3 -2.48 -63.98 -33.16
CA HIS A 3 -2.46 -62.55 -32.87
C HIS A 3 -2.23 -62.30 -31.38
N ARG A 4 -1.13 -61.58 -31.13
CA ARG A 4 -0.69 -61.00 -29.87
C ARG A 4 -1.65 -59.89 -29.44
N CYS A 5 -2.02 -59.87 -28.16
CA CYS A 5 -2.45 -58.64 -27.48
C CYS A 5 -1.56 -58.44 -26.25
N LEU A 6 -0.54 -57.59 -26.39
CA LEU A 6 0.17 -57.01 -25.25
C LEU A 6 -0.71 -55.87 -24.70
N GLY A 7 -1.22 -56.02 -23.49
CA GLY A 7 -1.85 -54.93 -22.75
C GLY A 7 -0.76 -54.02 -22.16
N VAL A 8 -0.69 -52.77 -22.61
CA VAL A 8 0.10 -51.73 -21.96
C VAL A 8 -0.81 -51.06 -20.92
N SER A 9 -0.59 -51.35 -19.64
CA SER A 9 -1.24 -50.63 -18.54
C SER A 9 -0.62 -49.23 -18.43
N LEU A 10 -1.41 -48.22 -18.81
CA LEU A 10 -1.13 -46.81 -18.58
C LEU A 10 -1.37 -46.50 -17.10
N ALA A 11 -0.31 -46.53 -16.28
CA ALA A 11 -0.38 -46.03 -14.91
C ALA A 11 -0.43 -44.49 -14.94
N LEU A 12 -1.61 -43.93 -14.67
CA LEU A 12 -1.82 -42.50 -14.48
C LEU A 12 -1.06 -42.05 -13.21
N LEU A 13 0.10 -41.40 -13.39
CA LEU A 13 0.76 -40.65 -12.32
C LEU A 13 0.00 -39.34 -12.11
N LEU A 14 -1.00 -39.37 -11.23
CA LEU A 14 -1.58 -38.18 -10.60
C LEU A 14 -0.50 -37.54 -9.71
N GLY A 15 0.36 -36.72 -10.31
CA GLY A 15 1.29 -35.85 -9.60
C GLY A 15 0.50 -34.74 -8.91
N ALA A 16 0.05 -35.00 -7.68
CA ALA A 16 -0.45 -33.96 -6.81
C ALA A 16 0.68 -32.95 -6.55
N CYS A 17 0.58 -31.77 -7.15
CA CYS A 17 1.45 -30.64 -6.84
C CYS A 17 1.10 -30.18 -5.42
N ALA A 18 1.75 -30.78 -4.42
CA ALA A 18 1.61 -30.37 -3.03
C ALA A 18 2.18 -28.94 -2.92
N MET A 19 1.30 -27.95 -2.80
CA MET A 19 1.70 -26.61 -2.41
C MET A 19 2.31 -26.70 -1.01
N ALA A 20 3.64 -26.67 -0.92
CA ALA A 20 4.32 -26.66 0.36
C ALA A 20 3.90 -25.40 1.13
N PRO A 21 3.56 -25.53 2.43
CA PRO A 21 3.25 -24.37 3.26
C PRO A 21 4.46 -23.43 3.28
N SER A 22 4.20 -22.13 3.14
CA SER A 22 5.25 -21.11 3.29
C SER A 22 5.88 -21.25 4.67
N GLN A 23 7.16 -21.61 4.71
CA GLN A 23 7.93 -21.72 5.94
C GLN A 23 7.95 -20.34 6.65
N PRO A 24 7.80 -20.28 7.98
CA PRO A 24 7.98 -19.03 8.71
C PRO A 24 9.40 -18.51 8.53
N ILE A 25 9.56 -17.23 8.17
CA ILE A 25 10.86 -16.56 8.07
C ILE A 25 11.62 -16.76 9.39
N ALA A 26 12.90 -17.14 9.35
CA ALA A 26 13.66 -17.40 10.57
C ALA A 26 13.86 -16.10 11.39
N ALA A 27 14.00 -16.22 12.71
CA ALA A 27 14.16 -15.05 13.58
C ALA A 27 15.40 -14.21 13.24
N ALA A 28 16.49 -14.86 12.80
CA ALA A 28 17.71 -14.20 12.36
C ALA A 28 17.50 -13.37 11.09
N ASP A 29 16.67 -13.87 10.16
CA ASP A 29 16.33 -13.16 8.93
C ASP A 29 15.45 -11.95 9.25
N ARG A 30 14.49 -12.09 10.16
CA ARG A 30 13.68 -10.96 10.64
C ARG A 30 14.54 -9.83 11.25
N GLU A 31 15.55 -10.17 12.05
CA GLU A 31 16.42 -9.14 12.64
C GLU A 31 17.35 -8.51 11.59
N ARG A 32 17.79 -9.29 10.59
CA ARG A 32 18.55 -8.75 9.45
C ARG A 32 17.71 -7.77 8.65
N ASP A 33 16.49 -8.14 8.29
CA ASP A 33 15.53 -7.29 7.58
C ASP A 33 15.21 -6.04 8.39
N ARG A 34 14.98 -6.19 9.70
CA ARG A 34 14.73 -5.06 10.62
C ARG A 34 15.90 -4.07 10.60
N ARG A 35 17.14 -4.53 10.70
CA ARG A 35 18.32 -3.66 10.63
C ARG A 35 18.44 -2.97 9.28
N ALA A 36 18.14 -3.67 8.17
CA ALA A 36 18.15 -3.08 6.85
C ALA A 36 17.10 -1.95 6.73
N ILE A 37 15.87 -2.19 7.21
CA ILE A 37 14.80 -1.17 7.23
C ILE A 37 15.20 0.02 8.10
N LEU A 38 15.78 -0.20 9.27
CA LEU A 38 16.24 0.89 10.13
C LEU A 38 17.36 1.72 9.49
N ALA A 39 18.27 1.07 8.75
CA ALA A 39 19.33 1.75 8.03
C ALA A 39 18.83 2.62 6.86
N MET A 40 17.59 2.41 6.42
CA MET A 40 16.94 3.27 5.41
C MET A 40 16.54 4.64 5.96
N ALA A 41 16.58 4.91 7.27
CA ALA A 41 16.29 6.24 7.78
C ALA A 41 17.22 7.31 7.17
N GLY A 42 16.63 8.45 6.76
CA GLY A 42 17.36 9.55 6.13
C GLY A 42 16.69 10.11 4.87
N GLU A 43 17.50 10.78 4.05
CA GLU A 43 17.06 11.63 2.94
C GLU A 43 17.55 11.07 1.60
N TYR A 44 16.65 10.96 0.61
CA TYR A 44 16.93 10.31 -0.67
C TYR A 44 16.30 11.05 -1.85
N GLU A 45 16.96 10.95 -2.99
CA GLU A 45 16.33 11.02 -4.29
C GLU A 45 15.88 9.61 -4.65
N VAL A 46 14.67 9.49 -5.18
CA VAL A 46 14.04 8.21 -5.50
C VAL A 46 13.65 8.23 -6.97
N GLN A 47 14.01 7.17 -7.69
CA GLN A 47 13.53 6.91 -9.04
C GLN A 47 12.53 5.76 -8.99
N PHE A 48 11.32 6.04 -9.42
CA PHE A 48 10.28 5.06 -9.66
C PHE A 48 10.34 4.64 -11.12
N ARG A 49 10.57 3.35 -11.38
CA ARG A 49 10.57 2.81 -12.74
C ARG A 49 9.33 1.95 -12.94
N PHE A 50 8.43 2.42 -13.80
CA PHE A 50 7.23 1.71 -14.19
C PHE A 50 7.53 0.95 -15.47
N ASP A 51 7.62 -0.37 -15.36
CA ASP A 51 7.91 -1.28 -16.47
C ASP A 51 7.07 -2.55 -16.32
N GLU A 52 6.05 -2.67 -17.16
CA GLU A 52 5.11 -3.80 -17.17
C GLU A 52 5.71 -4.97 -17.95
N THR A 53 6.38 -5.85 -17.21
CA THR A 53 7.11 -6.98 -17.80
C THR A 53 6.23 -8.19 -18.12
N VAL A 54 5.02 -8.27 -17.54
CA VAL A 54 4.13 -9.42 -17.67
C VAL A 54 2.68 -8.96 -17.86
N VAL A 55 2.08 -9.35 -18.99
CA VAL A 55 0.66 -9.12 -19.28
C VAL A 55 -0.13 -10.37 -18.92
N LEU A 56 -1.11 -10.22 -18.00
CA LEU A 56 -1.96 -11.32 -17.54
C LEU A 56 -3.34 -11.35 -18.20
N GLN A 57 -3.76 -10.26 -18.85
CA GLN A 57 -5.03 -10.14 -19.54
C GLN A 57 -4.81 -10.11 -21.05
N THR A 58 -5.51 -10.98 -21.79
CA THR A 58 -5.29 -11.25 -23.23
C THR A 58 -5.32 -10.00 -24.11
N ASP A 59 -6.10 -8.98 -23.73
CA ASP A 59 -6.31 -7.78 -24.54
C ASP A 59 -5.73 -6.50 -23.90
N TYR A 60 -4.97 -6.62 -22.81
CA TYR A 60 -4.34 -5.47 -22.17
C TYR A 60 -3.07 -5.06 -22.93
N GLN A 61 -3.00 -3.78 -23.29
CA GLN A 61 -1.81 -3.20 -23.91
C GLN A 61 -0.96 -2.53 -22.83
N PRO A 62 0.27 -3.00 -22.60
CA PRO A 62 1.16 -2.38 -21.64
C PRO A 62 1.36 -0.90 -21.90
N HIS A 63 1.45 -0.13 -20.83
CA HIS A 63 1.90 1.25 -20.96
C HIS A 63 3.39 1.30 -21.33
N ALA A 64 3.78 2.35 -22.05
CA ALA A 64 5.19 2.60 -22.33
C ALA A 64 5.96 2.74 -21.00
N PRO A 65 7.14 2.10 -20.87
CA PRO A 65 7.95 2.25 -19.67
C PRO A 65 8.27 3.71 -19.42
N HIS A 66 8.18 4.14 -18.16
CA HIS A 66 8.51 5.50 -17.78
C HIS A 66 9.13 5.56 -16.39
N THR A 67 9.85 6.65 -16.16
CA THR A 67 10.52 6.92 -14.89
C THR A 67 9.96 8.21 -14.30
N THR A 68 9.66 8.18 -13.00
CA THR A 68 9.31 9.37 -12.23
C THR A 68 10.33 9.57 -11.12
N LEU A 69 10.66 10.82 -10.83
CA LEU A 69 11.60 11.19 -9.76
C LEU A 69 10.85 11.73 -8.55
N GLY A 70 11.40 11.49 -7.36
CA GLY A 70 10.90 12.00 -6.10
C GLY A 70 12.05 12.32 -5.13
N ARG A 71 11.74 13.10 -4.09
CA ARG A 71 12.62 13.28 -2.93
C ARG A 71 11.87 12.79 -1.70
N GLU A 72 12.47 11.86 -0.99
CA GLU A 72 11.85 11.20 0.16
C GLU A 72 12.69 11.40 1.41
N PHE A 73 12.00 11.66 2.53
CA PHE A 73 12.56 11.60 3.87
C PHE A 73 11.92 10.43 4.61
N VAL A 74 12.76 9.52 5.09
CA VAL A 74 12.34 8.30 5.80
C VAL A 74 12.53 8.49 7.29
N GLU A 75 11.43 8.52 8.03
CA GLU A 75 11.37 8.60 9.50
C GLU A 75 10.81 7.29 10.09
N VAL A 76 11.42 6.82 11.19
CA VAL A 76 10.96 5.62 11.90
C VAL A 76 9.90 6.00 12.94
N LEU A 77 8.65 5.62 12.74
CA LEU A 77 7.51 6.12 13.53
C LEU A 77 7.16 5.31 14.81
N ALA A 78 7.50 4.01 14.91
CA ALA A 78 7.44 3.20 16.14
C ALA A 78 7.89 1.74 15.90
N ALA A 79 8.24 1.02 16.98
CA ALA A 79 8.48 -0.43 16.97
C ALA A 79 7.27 -1.19 17.53
N GLY A 80 6.45 -1.74 16.63
CA GLY A 80 5.31 -2.61 16.93
C GLY A 80 4.80 -3.12 15.59
N GLY A 81 5.06 -4.39 15.28
CA GLY A 81 5.08 -4.93 13.92
C GLY A 81 3.86 -4.54 13.06
N PRO A 82 4.05 -4.15 11.79
CA PRO A 82 2.96 -3.70 10.95
C PRO A 82 1.96 -4.83 10.68
N ARG A 83 0.66 -4.55 10.81
CA ARG A 83 -0.38 -5.38 10.18
C ARG A 83 -0.45 -4.98 8.70
N ALA A 84 0.04 -5.85 7.82
CA ALA A 84 -0.04 -5.61 6.38
C ALA A 84 -1.51 -5.47 5.96
N LEU A 85 -1.87 -4.29 5.44
CA LEU A 85 -3.19 -4.02 4.87
C LEU A 85 -3.20 -4.24 3.35
N VAL A 86 -2.09 -3.88 2.71
CA VAL A 86 -1.83 -4.04 1.28
C VAL A 86 -0.38 -4.48 1.09
N ARG A 87 -0.10 -5.14 -0.03
CA ARG A 87 1.27 -5.47 -0.47
C ARG A 87 1.44 -4.99 -1.90
N GLU A 88 2.30 -4.01 -2.08
CA GLU A 88 2.76 -3.56 -3.37
C GLU A 88 4.14 -4.15 -3.67
N ARG A 89 4.44 -4.39 -4.94
CA ARG A 89 5.77 -4.80 -5.41
C ARG A 89 6.20 -3.78 -6.47
N GLY A 90 7.14 -2.92 -6.11
CA GLY A 90 7.78 -1.96 -7.01
C GLY A 90 9.29 -2.02 -6.89
N LEU A 91 10.00 -1.55 -7.92
CA LEU A 91 11.44 -1.31 -7.86
C LEU A 91 11.67 0.20 -7.76
N ASN A 92 12.11 0.64 -6.58
CA ASN A 92 12.48 2.02 -6.33
C ASN A 92 13.99 2.10 -6.14
N ILE A 93 14.64 2.98 -6.89
CA ILE A 93 16.09 3.21 -6.80
C ILE A 93 16.31 4.42 -5.89
N TYR A 94 16.98 4.20 -4.77
CA TYR A 94 17.26 5.22 -3.76
C TYR A 94 18.71 5.70 -3.86
N THR A 95 18.89 6.99 -4.07
CA THR A 95 20.19 7.67 -4.03
C THR A 95 20.20 8.62 -2.83
N ARG A 96 21.12 8.42 -1.89
CA ARG A 96 21.21 9.26 -0.69
C ARG A 96 21.59 10.69 -1.08
N LEU A 97 20.83 11.66 -0.58
CA LEU A 97 21.10 13.08 -0.80
C LEU A 97 22.00 13.66 0.29
N GLN A 98 22.73 14.72 -0.06
CA GLN A 98 23.43 15.59 0.89
C GLN A 98 23.03 17.05 0.65
N GLY A 99 22.76 17.80 1.71
CA GLY A 99 22.55 19.26 1.64
C GLY A 99 21.17 19.73 1.15
N HIS A 100 20.16 18.85 1.06
CA HIS A 100 18.79 19.29 0.78
C HIS A 100 18.05 19.70 2.06
N ASP A 101 17.35 20.84 2.05
CA ASP A 101 16.54 21.27 3.19
C ASP A 101 15.12 20.69 3.15
N PHE A 102 14.87 19.65 3.95
CA PHE A 102 13.55 19.07 4.17
C PHE A 102 12.72 19.80 5.25
N GLY A 103 13.18 20.97 5.72
CA GLY A 103 12.49 21.82 6.68
C GLY A 103 11.01 22.07 6.35
N PRO A 104 10.65 22.44 5.11
CA PRO A 104 9.25 22.65 4.72
C PRO A 104 8.37 21.39 4.88
N GLY A 105 8.91 20.20 4.58
CA GLY A 105 8.19 18.94 4.74
C GLY A 105 7.97 18.59 6.22
N ARG A 106 9.00 18.76 7.05
CA ARG A 106 8.89 18.58 8.51
C ARG A 106 7.94 19.58 9.15
N GLU A 107 7.96 20.83 8.69
CA GLU A 107 7.01 21.87 9.09
C GLU A 107 5.57 21.46 8.78
N TYR A 108 5.31 21.03 7.55
CA TYR A 108 4.00 20.54 7.13
C TYR A 108 3.52 19.36 7.98
N GLN A 109 4.40 18.35 8.18
CA GLN A 109 4.10 17.18 9.01
C GLN A 109 3.73 17.60 10.43
N ARG A 110 4.50 18.51 11.05
CA ARG A 110 4.23 19.00 12.40
C ARG A 110 2.86 19.70 12.47
N LYS A 111 2.56 20.57 11.51
CA LYS A 111 1.33 21.37 11.47
C LYS A 111 0.07 20.54 11.23
N THR A 112 0.19 19.45 10.49
CA THR A 112 -0.94 18.59 10.10
C THR A 112 -0.99 17.26 10.86
N ARG A 113 -0.06 17.02 11.79
CA ARG A 113 0.08 15.74 12.52
C ARG A 113 -1.23 15.26 13.16
N ALA A 114 -1.97 16.17 13.79
CA ALA A 114 -3.23 15.84 14.46
C ALA A 114 -4.31 15.41 13.46
N TYR A 115 -4.43 16.12 12.33
CA TYR A 115 -5.34 15.77 11.24
C TYR A 115 -5.02 14.37 10.68
N TRP A 116 -3.75 14.10 10.36
CA TRP A 116 -3.36 12.80 9.83
C TRP A 116 -3.51 11.66 10.85
N ALA A 117 -3.39 11.94 12.15
CA ALA A 117 -3.72 10.98 13.19
C ALA A 117 -5.22 10.63 13.20
N ALA A 118 -6.09 11.65 13.12
CA ALA A 118 -7.54 11.45 13.01
C ALA A 118 -7.91 10.67 11.73
N MET A 119 -7.28 10.98 10.59
CA MET A 119 -7.44 10.26 9.33
C MET A 119 -7.15 8.77 9.48
N ARG A 120 -6.01 8.40 10.07
CA ARG A 120 -5.68 7.00 10.36
C ARG A 120 -6.69 6.34 11.30
N GLY A 121 -7.20 7.08 12.29
CA GLY A 121 -8.26 6.62 13.17
C GLY A 121 -9.55 6.25 12.42
N VAL A 122 -10.00 7.13 11.51
CA VAL A 122 -11.18 6.87 10.67
C VAL A 122 -10.96 5.68 9.75
N TRP A 123 -9.79 5.56 9.11
CA TRP A 123 -9.47 4.39 8.30
C TRP A 123 -9.47 3.09 9.10
N ALA A 124 -8.92 3.08 10.31
CA ALA A 124 -8.94 1.91 11.18
C ALA A 124 -10.38 1.49 11.52
N GLU A 125 -11.27 2.45 11.79
CA GLU A 125 -12.70 2.19 12.01
C GLU A 125 -13.37 1.63 10.75
N LEU A 126 -13.19 2.27 9.59
CA LEU A 126 -13.77 1.80 8.32
C LEU A 126 -13.34 0.38 7.99
N LEU A 127 -12.06 0.08 8.08
CA LEU A 127 -11.49 -1.24 7.76
C LEU A 127 -11.85 -2.33 8.78
N SER A 128 -12.24 -1.96 10.00
CA SER A 128 -12.69 -2.94 11.01
C SER A 128 -14.17 -3.31 10.87
N ARG A 129 -14.97 -2.43 10.27
CA ARG A 129 -16.43 -2.60 10.14
C ARG A 129 -16.86 -3.10 8.78
N ASN A 130 -16.07 -2.82 7.74
CA ASN A 130 -16.46 -3.10 6.37
C ASN A 130 -15.53 -4.14 5.77
N PRO A 131 -16.06 -5.22 5.16
CA PRO A 131 -15.25 -6.22 4.47
C PRO A 131 -14.56 -5.67 3.23
N ARG A 132 -15.15 -4.62 2.62
CA ARG A 132 -14.57 -3.89 1.50
C ARG A 132 -14.81 -2.39 1.68
N VAL A 133 -13.76 -1.62 1.47
CA VAL A 133 -13.78 -0.16 1.39
C VAL A 133 -13.16 0.23 0.07
N ALA A 134 -13.86 1.03 -0.73
CA ALA A 134 -13.35 1.64 -1.94
C ALA A 134 -13.57 3.15 -1.91
N LEU A 135 -12.84 3.87 -2.75
CA LEU A 135 -13.01 5.29 -2.98
C LEU A 135 -13.36 5.53 -4.44
N ARG A 136 -14.27 6.47 -4.70
CA ARG A 136 -14.41 7.12 -6.00
C ARG A 136 -13.15 7.92 -6.26
N GLU A 137 -12.69 7.90 -7.51
CA GLU A 137 -11.52 8.67 -7.92
C GLU A 137 -11.76 10.17 -7.73
N GLU A 138 -12.94 10.63 -8.13
CA GLU A 138 -13.39 12.02 -8.05
C GLU A 138 -14.89 12.14 -7.75
N VAL A 139 -15.29 13.32 -7.28
CA VAL A 139 -16.67 13.77 -7.09
C VAL A 139 -16.70 15.24 -7.49
N ASP A 140 -17.66 15.63 -8.34
CA ASP A 140 -17.78 17.01 -8.85
C ASP A 140 -16.44 17.57 -9.37
N GLU A 141 -15.77 16.79 -10.23
CA GLU A 141 -14.46 17.10 -10.84
C GLU A 141 -13.31 17.29 -9.83
N THR A 142 -13.53 16.93 -8.56
CA THR A 142 -12.54 17.05 -7.50
C THR A 142 -12.01 15.66 -7.12
N PRO A 143 -10.74 15.34 -7.44
CA PRO A 143 -10.12 14.10 -6.99
C PRO A 143 -10.09 14.00 -5.46
N HIS A 144 -10.31 12.80 -4.92
CA HIS A 144 -10.34 12.57 -3.47
C HIS A 144 -9.07 13.07 -2.76
N TYR A 145 -7.89 12.92 -3.37
CA TYR A 145 -6.64 13.38 -2.78
C TYR A 145 -6.58 14.90 -2.67
N MET A 146 -7.14 15.65 -3.62
CA MET A 146 -7.19 17.12 -3.58
C MET A 146 -8.07 17.59 -2.42
N ALA A 147 -9.25 17.01 -2.24
CA ALA A 147 -10.15 17.33 -1.14
C ALA A 147 -9.50 17.07 0.23
N VAL A 148 -8.88 15.90 0.39
CA VAL A 148 -8.20 15.51 1.64
C VAL A 148 -7.01 16.41 1.95
N LEU A 149 -6.18 16.74 0.95
CA LEU A 149 -5.02 17.61 1.13
C LEU A 149 -5.42 19.07 1.40
N ALA A 150 -6.47 19.56 0.73
CA ALA A 150 -7.03 20.88 1.01
C ALA A 150 -7.53 20.97 2.46
N GLN A 151 -8.30 19.99 2.93
CA GLN A 151 -8.75 19.96 4.32
C GLN A 151 -7.57 19.86 5.31
N ALA A 152 -6.53 19.08 5.01
CA ALA A 152 -5.33 19.01 5.84
C ALA A 152 -4.66 20.39 6.00
N ASN A 153 -4.56 21.15 4.91
CA ASN A 153 -4.03 22.51 4.91
C ASN A 153 -4.93 23.46 5.70
N ASP A 154 -6.24 23.44 5.45
CA ASP A 154 -7.20 24.32 6.10
C ASP A 154 -7.28 24.10 7.60
N LEU A 155 -7.03 22.86 8.07
CA LEU A 155 -7.07 22.49 9.48
C LEU A 155 -5.68 22.51 10.16
N ALA A 156 -4.62 22.88 9.44
CA ALA A 156 -3.27 22.94 9.97
C ALA A 156 -3.20 23.83 11.23
N ASN A 157 -2.62 23.30 12.31
CA ASN A 157 -2.51 23.94 13.64
C ASN A 157 -3.82 24.41 14.30
N LYS A 158 -5.00 24.12 13.75
CA LYS A 158 -6.24 24.51 14.42
C LYS A 158 -6.38 23.74 15.74
N PRO A 159 -6.82 24.38 16.84
CA PRO A 159 -6.93 23.77 18.16
C PRO A 159 -8.19 22.89 18.26
N LEU A 160 -8.32 21.91 17.38
CA LEU A 160 -9.44 20.97 17.32
C LEU A 160 -9.08 19.68 18.06
N GLY A 161 -10.03 19.13 18.80
CA GLY A 161 -9.89 17.82 19.43
C GLY A 161 -9.95 16.66 18.42
N ASP A 162 -9.50 15.47 18.82
CA ASP A 162 -9.51 14.26 17.96
C ASP A 162 -10.91 13.93 17.44
N ALA A 163 -11.95 14.02 18.28
CA ALA A 163 -13.32 13.73 17.88
C ALA A 163 -13.83 14.69 16.78
N GLU A 164 -13.52 15.99 16.91
CA GLU A 164 -13.88 17.01 15.93
C GLU A 164 -13.14 16.79 14.60
N LEU A 165 -11.83 16.52 14.67
CA LEU A 165 -11.00 16.23 13.50
C LEU A 165 -11.49 14.97 12.78
N ARG A 166 -11.83 13.89 13.50
CA ARG A 166 -12.41 12.69 12.88
C ARG A 166 -13.78 12.99 12.26
N GLY A 167 -14.56 13.89 12.86
CA GLY A 167 -15.80 14.39 12.26
C GLY A 167 -15.53 15.03 10.89
N LYS A 168 -14.56 15.95 10.82
CA LYS A 168 -14.14 16.61 9.57
C LYS A 168 -13.58 15.65 8.53
N VAL A 169 -12.80 14.65 8.96
CA VAL A 169 -12.31 13.59 8.07
C VAL A 169 -13.47 12.79 7.46
N ARG A 170 -14.48 12.42 8.27
CA ARG A 170 -15.64 11.69 7.74
C ARG A 170 -16.44 12.55 6.77
N GLU A 171 -16.54 13.85 7.04
CA GLU A 171 -17.18 14.83 6.14
C GLU A 171 -16.47 14.87 4.77
N VAL A 172 -15.13 14.97 4.74
CA VAL A 172 -14.39 15.05 3.46
C VAL A 172 -14.36 13.72 2.70
N LEU A 173 -14.30 12.58 3.41
CA LEU A 173 -14.26 11.27 2.77
C LEU A 173 -15.65 10.79 2.31
N GLY A 174 -16.72 11.21 2.97
CA GLY A 174 -18.08 10.73 2.77
C GLY A 174 -18.50 10.64 1.30
N PRO A 175 -18.35 11.71 0.49
CA PRO A 175 -18.74 11.69 -0.92
C PRO A 175 -17.99 10.65 -1.78
N TYR A 176 -16.76 10.32 -1.37
CA TYR A 176 -15.87 9.42 -2.09
C TYR A 176 -16.04 7.96 -1.65
N LEU A 177 -16.56 7.69 -0.46
CA LEU A 177 -16.62 6.33 0.08
C LEU A 177 -17.63 5.45 -0.67
N VAL A 178 -17.15 4.28 -1.09
CA VAL A 178 -17.96 3.19 -1.61
C VAL A 178 -17.78 2.00 -0.68
N LEU A 179 -18.80 1.73 0.13
CA LEU A 179 -18.82 0.62 1.08
C LEU A 179 -19.73 -0.48 0.54
N GLU A 180 -19.19 -1.68 0.38
CA GLU A 180 -20.03 -2.86 0.18
C GLU A 180 -20.46 -3.38 1.55
N ASN A 181 -21.73 -3.22 1.87
CA ASN A 181 -22.33 -3.97 2.96
C ASN A 181 -22.35 -5.44 2.53
N ALA A 182 -21.70 -6.32 3.28
CA ALA A 182 -21.95 -7.75 3.11
C ALA A 182 -23.44 -8.00 3.42
N ALA A 183 -24.24 -8.21 2.38
CA ALA A 183 -25.47 -8.96 2.54
C ALA A 183 -25.08 -10.38 3.01
N PRO A 184 -25.83 -10.99 3.94
CA PRO A 184 -25.52 -12.34 4.41
C PRO A 184 -25.57 -13.30 3.22
N LYS A 185 -24.58 -14.21 3.15
CA LYS A 185 -24.73 -15.43 2.36
C LYS A 185 -25.82 -16.30 2.97
#